data_AF-A0A7W5J0Y4-F1
#
_entry.id   AF-A0A7W5J0Y4-F1
#
_cell.length_a   1.000
_cell.length_b   1.000
_cell.length_c   1.000
_cell.angle_alpha   90.00
_cell.angle_beta   90.00
_cell.angle_gamma   90.00
#
_symmetry.space_group_name_H-M   'P 1'
#
loop_
_entity.id
_entity.type
_entity.pdbx_description
1 polymer ?
#
loop_
_entity_poly.entity_id
_entity_poly.type
_entity_poly.pdbx_seq_one_letter_code
_entity_poly.pdbx_strand_id
1 'polypeptide(L)' 'MSDWQHDLRNELNLILYANSIAREALAQGQIDDVRSGLDRIDMAVVQCGALLDRMAIGGSPRQGETGTAPRG' A
#
# COMPACT_ATOMS: atom_id res chain seq x y z
N MET A 1 5.28 14.66 6.06
CA MET A 1 4.76 13.41 5.48
C MET A 1 4.86 12.37 6.57
N SER A 2 3.76 11.73 6.97
CA SER A 2 3.81 10.67 7.99
C SER A 2 4.44 9.40 7.44
N ASP A 3 4.92 8.52 8.31
CA ASP A 3 5.57 7.27 7.93
C ASP A 3 4.68 6.41 7.02
N TRP A 4 3.39 6.27 7.34
CA TRP A 4 2.46 5.52 6.49
C TRP A 4 2.25 6.16 5.11
N GLN A 5 2.30 7.50 5.00
CA GLN A 5 2.18 8.20 3.72
C GLN A 5 3.43 7.95 2.88
N HIS A 6 4.59 7.93 3.53
CA HIS A 6 5.85 7.61 2.88
C HIS A 6 5.85 6.17 2.35
N ASP A 7 5.39 5.21 3.16
CA ASP A 7 5.29 3.80 2.78
C ASP A 7 4.29 3.60 1.62
N LEU A 8 3.10 4.23 1.71
CA LEU A 8 2.12 4.17 0.62
C LEU A 8 2.66 4.77 -0.68
N ARG A 9 3.37 5.91 -0.59
CA ARG A 9 4.04 6.51 -1.75
C ARG A 9 5.09 5.56 -2.34
N ASN A 10 5.84 4.86 -1.50
CA ASN A 10 6.84 3.90 -1.96
C ASN A 10 6.20 2.75 -2.75
N GLU A 11 5.14 2.15 -2.22
CA GLU A 11 4.43 1.08 -2.91
C GLU A 11 3.79 1.55 -4.23
N LEU A 12 3.21 2.75 -4.26
CA LEU A 12 2.71 3.35 -5.50
C LEU A 12 3.82 3.57 -6.53
N ASN A 13 5.01 4.01 -6.10
CA ASN A 13 6.15 4.15 -6.99
C ASN A 13 6.62 2.79 -7.54
N LEU A 14 6.60 1.74 -6.74
CA LEU A 14 6.93 0.38 -7.18
C LEU A 14 5.94 -0.12 -8.24
N ILE A 15 4.64 0.14 -8.08
CA ILE A 15 3.61 -0.18 -9.08
C ILE A 15 3.92 0.53 -10.40
N LEU A 16 4.18 1.84 -10.36
CA LEU A 16 4.47 2.63 -11.56
C LEU A 16 5.73 2.15 -12.27
N TYR A 17 6.78 1.84 -11.49
CA TYR A 17 8.03 1.32 -12.02
C TYR A 17 7.86 -0.06 -12.68
N ALA A 18 7.21 -1.01 -11.98
CA ALA A 18 6.93 -2.33 -12.52
C ALA A 18 6.03 -2.25 -13.78
N ASN A 19 5.09 -1.31 -13.83
CA ASN A 19 4.26 -1.08 -15.01
C ASN A 19 5.07 -0.57 -16.20
N SER A 20 6.05 0.31 -15.97
CA SER A 20 6.95 0.79 -17.03
C SER A 20 7.75 -0.37 -17.64
N ILE A 21 8.33 -1.22 -16.79
CA ILE A 21 9.10 -2.39 -17.24
C ILE A 21 8.20 -3.37 -18.01
N ALA A 22 7.02 -3.68 -17.47
CA ALA A 22 6.10 -4.62 -18.11
C ALA A 22 5.67 -4.12 -19.50
N ARG A 23 5.45 -2.81 -19.68
CA ARG A 23 5.12 -2.23 -20.99
C ARG A 23 6.29 -2.32 -21.97
N GLU A 24 7.51 -2.07 -21.50
CA GLU A 24 8.72 -2.20 -22.32
C GLU A 24 8.95 -3.66 -22.75
N ALA A 25 8.85 -4.59 -21.81
CA ALA A 25 8.95 -6.03 -22.07
C ALA A 25 7.86 -6.49 -23.07
N LEU A 26 6.64 -5.98 -22.95
CA LEU A 26 5.55 -6.27 -23.88
C LEU A 26 5.89 -5.79 -25.30
N ALA A 27 6.45 -4.58 -25.44
CA ALA A 27 6.87 -4.05 -26.73
C ALA A 27 8.02 -4.89 -27.37
N GLN A 28 8.83 -5.56 -26.54
CA GLN A 28 9.92 -6.44 -26.97
C GLN A 28 9.50 -7.91 -27.14
N GLY A 29 8.24 -8.27 -26.86
CA GLY A 29 7.75 -9.64 -26.91
C GLY A 29 8.26 -10.55 -25.78
N GLN A 30 8.80 -9.98 -24.71
CA GLN A 30 9.36 -10.70 -23.55
C GLN A 30 8.24 -11.04 -22.55
N ILE A 31 7.45 -12.07 -22.87
CA ILE A 31 6.22 -12.39 -22.10
C ILE A 31 6.51 -12.80 -20.64
N ASP A 32 7.63 -13.47 -20.38
CA ASP A 32 8.01 -13.86 -19.02
C ASP A 32 8.32 -12.62 -18.14
N ASP A 33 8.94 -11.60 -18.72
CA ASP A 33 9.23 -10.33 -18.03
C ASP A 33 7.96 -9.50 -17.83
N VAL A 34 7.02 -9.53 -18.77
CA VAL A 34 5.67 -8.96 -18.58
C VAL A 34 5.00 -9.60 -17.37
N ARG A 35 5.01 -10.94 -17.31
CA ARG A 35 4.39 -11.68 -16.19
C ARG A 35 5.05 -11.34 -14.86
N SER A 36 6.38 -11.33 -14.80
CA SER A 36 7.13 -10.92 -13.61
C SER A 36 6.79 -9.49 -13.17
N GLY A 37 6.64 -8.57 -14.12
CA GLY A 37 6.20 -7.20 -13.85
C GLY A 37 4.79 -7.13 -13.27
N LEU A 38 3.84 -7.91 -13.80
CA LEU A 38 2.47 -8.00 -13.28
C LEU A 38 2.42 -8.60 -11.88
N ASP A 39 3.16 -9.69 -11.62
CA ASP A 39 3.23 -10.32 -10.29
C ASP A 39 3.73 -9.33 -9.21
N ARG A 40 4.69 -8.47 -9.58
CA ARG A 40 5.19 -7.40 -8.68
C ARG A 40 4.16 -6.31 -8.43
N ILE A 41 3.38 -5.94 -9.45
CA ILE A 41 2.28 -4.98 -9.31
C ILE A 41 1.24 -5.54 -8.34
N ASP A 42 0.84 -6.80 -8.49
CA ASP A 42 -0.15 -7.44 -7.62
C ASP A 42 0.31 -7.42 -6.15
N MET A 43 1.58 -7.76 -5.88
CA MET A 43 2.13 -7.69 -4.52
C MET A 43 2.11 -6.28 -3.95
N ALA A 44 2.51 -5.27 -4.72
CA ALA A 44 2.53 -3.88 -4.26
C ALA A 44 1.12 -3.31 -4.05
N VAL A 45 0.13 -3.73 -4.85
CA VAL A 45 -1.29 -3.37 -4.65
C VAL A 45 -1.83 -3.97 -3.35
N VAL A 46 -1.52 -5.23 -3.06
CA VAL A 46 -1.89 -5.87 -1.78
C VAL A 46 -1.27 -5.12 -0.60
N GLN A 47 0.00 -4.69 -0.71
CA GLN A 47 0.66 -3.90 0.34
C GLN A 47 0.02 -2.52 0.51
N CYS A 48 -0.31 -1.83 -0.59
CA CYS A 48 -1.09 -0.59 -0.53
C CYS A 48 -2.41 -0.81 0.23
N GLY A 49 -3.15 -1.86 -0.09
CA GLY A 49 -4.40 -2.22 0.59
C GLY A 49 -4.20 -2.40 2.10
N ALA A 50 -3.18 -3.17 2.50
CA ALA A 50 -2.86 -3.38 3.92
C ALA A 50 -2.48 -2.08 4.65
N LEU A 51 -1.76 -1.16 4.00
CA LEU A 51 -1.44 0.15 4.55
C LEU A 51 -2.69 1.03 4.71
N LEU A 52 -3.58 1.03 3.72
CA LEU A 52 -4.85 1.74 3.76
C LEU A 52 -5.79 1.18 4.85
N ASP A 53 -5.87 -0.14 4.99
CA ASP A 53 -6.69 -0.81 6.00
C ASP A 53 -6.23 -0.46 7.42
N ARG A 54 -4.90 -0.41 7.66
CA ARG A 54 -4.34 0.05 8.94
C ARG A 54 -4.78 1.47 9.29
N MET A 55 -4.95 2.35 8.30
CA MET A 55 -5.49 3.68 8.54
C MET A 55 -6.99 3.69 8.79
N ALA A 56 -7.75 2.88 8.04
CA ALA A 56 -9.19 2.78 8.21
C ALA A 56 -9.55 2.22 9.61
N ILE A 57 -8.81 1.20 10.06
CA ILE A 57 -8.95 0.62 11.41
C ILE A 57 -8.34 1.53 12.48
N GLY A 58 -7.28 2.28 12.15
CA GLY A 58 -6.69 3.33 12.99
C GLY A 58 -7.46 4.66 13.00
N GLY A 59 -8.65 4.70 12.39
CA GLY A 59 -9.49 5.89 12.28
C GLY A 59 -9.99 6.38 13.64
N SER A 60 -9.41 7.51 14.08
CA SER A 60 -9.68 8.29 15.29
C SER A 60 -9.21 7.68 16.62
N PRO A 61 -8.20 8.28 17.30
CA PRO A 61 -8.28 8.35 18.75
C PRO A 61 -9.51 9.22 19.04
N ARG A 62 -10.66 8.60 19.32
CA ARG A 62 -11.63 9.23 20.20
C ARG A 62 -10.92 9.37 21.55
N GLN A 63 -10.23 10.49 21.73
CA GLN A 63 -10.00 11.06 23.06
C GLN A 63 -11.39 11.23 23.67
N GLY A 64 -11.82 10.27 24.47
CA GLY A 64 -13.14 10.31 25.07
C GLY A 64 -13.66 8.93 25.39
N GLU A 65 -13.01 8.24 26.34
CA GLU A 65 -13.67 7.34 27.30
C GLU A 65 -12.71 6.95 28.45
N THR A 66 -11.98 7.91 29.02
CA THR A 66 -11.77 7.86 30.48
C THR A 66 -13.06 8.34 31.13
N GLY A 67 -14.08 7.49 31.04
CA GLY A 67 -15.31 7.59 31.81
C GLY A 67 -14.95 7.55 33.29
N THR A 68 -15.24 8.65 33.95
CA THR A 68 -15.27 8.80 35.40
C THR A 68 -16.10 7.72 36.11
N ALA A 69 -15.55 7.30 37.27
CA ALA A 69 -16.21 6.87 38.53
C ALA A 69 -16.62 5.37 38.68
N PRO A 70 -16.64 4.78 39.92
CA PRO A 70 -16.82 5.45 41.21
C PRO A 70 -15.87 5.06 42.36
N ARG A 71 -16.04 5.84 43.44
CA ARG A 71 -15.38 5.84 44.75
C ARG A 71 -15.38 4.48 45.46
N GLY A 72 -14.26 4.17 46.12
CA GLY A 72 -14.20 3.35 47.33
C GLY A 72 -14.02 4.25 48.55
#